data_AF-A0A6A5TNA0-F1
#
_entry.id   AF-A0A6A5TNA0-F1
#
_cell.length_a   1.000
_cell.length_b   1.000
_cell.length_c   1.000
_cell.angle_alpha   90.00
_cell.angle_beta   90.00
_cell.angle_gamma   90.00
#
_symmetry.space_group_name_H-M   'P 1'
#
loop_
_entity.id
_entity.type
_entity.pdbx_description
1 polymer ?
#
loop_
_entity_poly.entity_id
_entity_poly.type
_entity_poly.pdbx_seq_one_letter_code
_entity_poly.pdbx_strand_id
1 'polypeptide(L)' 'IRLVEILPTDNIDAQLECRLERTNVEEAKPYEALSYTWGTPDFSEEILLNGQSFKVTPNLKCAL' A
#
# COMPACT_ATOMS: atom_id res chain seq x y z
N ILE A 1 8.86 -9.25 -8.65
CA ILE A 1 8.39 -8.66 -7.36
C ILE A 1 6.97 -8.15 -7.49
N ARG A 2 6.31 -7.87 -6.37
CA ARG A 2 5.00 -7.20 -6.33
C ARG A 2 5.21 -5.82 -5.72
N LEU A 3 4.73 -4.78 -6.38
CA LEU A 3 4.80 -3.41 -5.91
C LEU A 3 3.38 -2.88 -5.69
N VAL A 4 3.25 -2.06 -4.65
CA VAL A 4 2.03 -1.30 -4.37
C VAL A 4 2.32 0.14 -4.79
N GLU A 5 1.52 0.65 -5.70
CA GLU A 5 1.55 2.04 -6.15
C GLU A 5 0.40 2.79 -5.48
N ILE A 6 0.71 3.93 -4.89
CA ILE A 6 -0.29 4.80 -4.25
C ILE A 6 -0.86 5.73 -5.30
N LEU A 7 -2.18 5.76 -5.43
CA LEU A 7 -2.84 6.62 -6.40
C LEU A 7 -2.97 8.05 -5.85
N PRO A 8 -2.79 9.08 -6.70
CA PRO A 8 -2.93 10.45 -6.27
C PRO A 8 -4.40 10.77 -5.91
N THR A 9 -4.59 11.62 -4.91
CA THR A 9 -5.90 12.15 -4.51
C THR A 9 -5.78 13.64 -4.22
N ASP A 10 -6.80 14.41 -4.61
CA ASP A 10 -6.89 15.84 -4.30
C ASP A 10 -7.49 16.10 -2.91
N ASN A 11 -7.97 15.06 -2.23
CA ASN A 11 -8.59 15.12 -0.92
C ASN A 11 -7.81 14.27 0.09
N ILE A 12 -7.32 14.92 1.16
CA ILE A 12 -6.53 14.28 2.22
C ILE A 12 -7.38 13.36 3.12
N ASP A 13 -8.69 13.60 3.19
CA ASP A 13 -9.64 12.77 3.93
C ASP A 13 -10.21 11.63 3.06
N ALA A 14 -9.82 11.53 1.78
CA ALA A 14 -10.24 10.43 0.93
C ALA A 14 -9.65 9.10 1.40
N GLN A 15 -10.36 8.01 1.11
CA GLN A 15 -9.85 6.67 1.36
C GLN A 15 -8.58 6.44 0.53
N LEU A 16 -7.53 5.93 1.18
CA LEU A 16 -6.27 5.58 0.52
C LEU A 16 -6.52 4.50 -0.55
N GLU A 17 -6.21 4.82 -1.80
CA GLU A 17 -6.33 3.92 -2.93
C GLU A 17 -4.96 3.55 -3.47
N CYS A 18 -4.77 2.27 -3.74
CA CYS A 18 -3.54 1.71 -4.24
C CYS A 18 -3.79 0.72 -5.37
N ARG A 19 -2.76 0.53 -6.19
CA ARG A 19 -2.71 -0.48 -7.24
C ARG A 19 -1.61 -1.48 -6.93
N LEU A 20 -1.94 -2.77 -7.02
CA LEU A 20 -0.95 -3.85 -6.91
C LEU A 20 -0.52 -4.29 -8.31
N GLU A 21 0.76 -4.14 -8.61
CA GLU A 21 1.35 -4.58 -9.87
C GLU A 21 2.44 -5.64 -9.65
N ARG A 22 2.61 -6.51 -10.66
CA ARG A 22 3.73 -7.45 -10.73
C ARG A 22 4.72 -6.94 -11.76
N THR A 23 5.97 -6.79 -11.34
CA THR A 23 7.07 -6.37 -12.22
C THR A 23 8.30 -7.26 -12.01
N ASN A 24 9.18 -7.32 -13.00
CA ASN A 24 10.50 -7.93 -12.85
C ASN A 24 11.40 -7.00 -12.03
N VAL A 25 12.33 -7.57 -11.27
CA VAL A 25 13.24 -6.77 -10.43
C VAL A 25 14.09 -5.83 -11.28
N GLU A 26 14.53 -6.31 -12.45
CA GLU A 26 15.38 -5.55 -13.38
C GLU A 26 14.63 -4.40 -14.08
N GLU A 27 13.30 -4.50 -14.17
CA GLU A 27 12.43 -3.54 -14.86
C GLU A 27 11.61 -2.68 -13.86
N ALA A 28 11.85 -2.87 -12.57
CA ALA A 28 11.10 -2.18 -11.53
C ALA A 28 11.44 -0.68 -11.55
N LYS A 29 10.40 0.15 -11.53
CA LYS A 29 10.56 1.57 -11.23
C LYS A 29 11.19 1.73 -9.83
N PRO A 30 11.85 2.85 -9.53
CA PRO A 30 12.30 3.13 -8.17
C PRO A 30 11.16 2.96 -7.16
N TYR A 31 11.41 2.23 -6.08
CA TYR A 31 10.44 1.96 -5.04
C TYR A 31 11.10 2.04 -3.66
N GLU A 32 10.31 2.36 -2.65
CA GLU A 32 10.74 2.28 -1.26
C GLU A 32 10.30 0.94 -0.67
N ALA A 33 11.24 0.23 -0.05
CA ALA A 33 10.94 -1.02 0.62
C ALA A 33 10.45 -0.76 2.04
N LEU A 34 9.20 -1.11 2.32
CA LEU A 34 8.64 -1.08 3.67
C LEU A 34 8.85 -2.42 4.37
N SER A 35 9.23 -2.37 5.65
CA SER A 35 9.38 -3.57 6.47
C SER A 35 8.01 -4.04 6.99
N TYR A 36 7.55 -5.20 6.54
CA TYR A 36 6.26 -5.77 6.91
C TYR A 36 6.18 -6.30 8.37
N THR A 37 7.29 -6.27 9.13
CA THR A 37 7.36 -6.72 10.53
C THR A 37 7.24 -5.58 11.54
N TRP A 38 6.91 -4.36 11.11
CA TRP A 38 6.80 -3.22 12.02
C TRP A 38 5.49 -3.23 12.80
N GLY A 39 5.59 -3.62 14.07
CA GLY A 39 4.52 -3.55 15.06
C GLY A 39 3.64 -4.80 15.15
N THR A 40 2.50 -4.66 15.81
CA THR A 40 1.55 -5.75 16.05
C THR A 40 0.76 -6.06 14.76
N PRO A 41 0.52 -7.34 14.42
CA PRO A 41 -0.29 -7.73 13.27
C PRO A 41 -1.78 -7.52 13.54
N ASP A 42 -2.19 -6.26 13.71
CA ASP A 42 -3.57 -5.83 13.84
C ASP A 42 -4.09 -5.32 12.50
N PHE A 43 -4.91 -6.10 11.80
CA PHE A 43 -5.47 -5.74 10.49
C PHE A 43 -6.79 -4.96 10.65
N SER A 44 -6.72 -3.83 11.34
CA SER A 44 -7.87 -2.99 11.69
C SER A 44 -8.15 -1.90 10.66
N GLU A 45 -7.15 -1.47 9.90
CA GLU A 45 -7.27 -0.39 8.91
C GLU A 45 -7.67 -0.91 7.54
N GLU A 46 -8.44 -0.12 6.79
CA GLU A 46 -8.91 -0.46 5.45
C GLU A 46 -8.36 0.52 4.40
N ILE A 47 -7.93 -0.04 3.27
CA ILE A 47 -7.54 0.67 2.04
C ILE A 47 -8.28 0.08 0.84
N LEU A 48 -8.31 0.80 -0.27
CA LEU A 48 -8.75 0.26 -1.55
C LEU A 48 -7.53 -0.24 -2.33
N LEU A 49 -7.47 -1.54 -2.60
CA LEU A 49 -6.43 -2.16 -3.41
C LEU A 49 -7.04 -2.71 -4.69
N ASN A 50 -6.67 -2.15 -5.85
CA ASN A 50 -7.28 -2.47 -7.14
C ASN A 50 -8.82 -2.32 -7.12
N GLY A 51 -9.32 -1.30 -6.42
CA GLY A 51 -10.76 -1.05 -6.26
C GLY A 51 -11.49 -2.00 -5.29
N GLN A 52 -10.77 -2.86 -4.57
CA GLN A 52 -11.34 -3.77 -3.56
C GLN A 52 -10.90 -3.36 -2.15
N SER A 53 -11.81 -3.45 -1.17
CA SER A 53 -11.44 -3.26 0.24
C SER A 53 -10.41 -4.30 0.68
N PHE A 54 -9.32 -3.83 1.27
CA PHE A 54 -8.23 -4.66 1.77
C PHE A 54 -7.79 -4.16 3.15
N LYS A 55 -7.64 -5.08 4.09
CA LYS A 55 -7.26 -4.76 5.47
C LYS A 55 -5.75 -4.78 5.65
N VAL A 56 -5.23 -3.74 6.29
CA VAL A 56 -3.80 -3.53 6.58
C VAL A 56 -3.59 -3.19 8.05
N THR A 57 -2.33 -3.18 8.49
CA THR A 57 -2.00 -2.70 9.83
C THR A 57 -1.97 -1.17 9.87
N PRO A 58 -2.26 -0.55 11.04
CA PRO A 58 -2.14 0.89 11.21
C PRO A 58 -0.80 1.45 10.76
N ASN A 59 0.29 0.77 11.12
CA ASN A 59 1.64 1.17 10.73
C ASN A 59 1.85 1.13 9.21
N LEU A 60 1.29 0.13 8.52
CA LEU A 60 1.38 0.07 7.07
C LEU A 60 0.57 1.20 6.43
N LYS A 61 -0.65 1.48 6.91
CA LYS A 61 -1.47 2.58 6.40
C LYS A 61 -0.81 3.95 6.57
N CYS A 62 -0.08 4.17 7.67
CA CYS A 62 0.63 5.44 7.90
C CYS A 62 1.92 5.59 7.08
N ALA A 63 2.53 4.48 6.65
CA ALA A 63 3.77 4.49 5.87
C ALA A 63 3.54 4.57 4.36
N LEU A 64 2.32 4.30 3.90
CA LEU A 64 1.85 4.53 2.54
C LEU A 64 1.45 6.00 2.41
#